data_AF-A0A7C3ZBM1-F1
#
_entry.id   AF-A0A7C3ZBM1-F1
#
_cell.length_a   1.000
_cell.length_b   1.000
_cell.length_c   1.000
_cell.angle_alpha   90.00
_cell.angle_beta   90.00
_cell.angle_gamma   90.00
#
_symmetry.space_group_name_H-M   'P 1'
#
loop_
_entity.id
_entity.type
_entity.pdbx_description
1 polymer ?
#
loop_
_entity_poly.entity_id
_entity_poly.type
_entity_poly.pdbx_seq_one_letter_code
_entity_poly.pdbx_strand_id
1 'polypeptide(L)'
;MVPRTEIIALERNTPLEEVFRLVLESGHSRFPVYEGTIDNIIGLLLAKDLLRFWQPREAQFNLEQLLRPVYFIPESKKISDLLRDLVERKTQIAIVIDEYGGTAGLITLEDILEEIVGEIYDEYDRHEPRLIPQEDGSVMVDARLDVEELMEYFDRPRPEGKFESVGGLLIHLLGRVPQVNDSVVIHDLELTVKAADERRAKEVLVRPLTLPESSREPTG
;
A
#
# COMPACT_ATOMS: atom_id res chain seq x y z
N MET A 1 -0.23 -2.89 8.58
CA MET A 1 -0.14 -2.08 9.82
C MET A 1 0.54 -0.77 9.50
N VAL A 2 -0.04 0.34 9.95
CA VAL A 2 0.58 1.67 9.90
C VAL A 2 1.36 1.89 11.19
N PRO A 3 2.68 2.14 11.13
CA PRO A 3 3.49 2.38 12.33
C PRO A 3 3.14 3.70 12.99
N ARG A 4 3.34 3.81 14.30
CA ARG A 4 3.06 5.01 15.12
C ARG A 4 3.46 6.33 14.46
N THR A 5 4.65 6.39 13.86
CA THR A 5 5.22 7.60 13.25
C THR A 5 4.49 8.06 11.99
N GLU A 6 3.74 7.17 11.35
CA GLU A 6 2.97 7.43 10.14
C GLU A 6 1.46 7.60 10.44
N ILE A 7 1.04 7.49 11.71
CA ILE A 7 -0.35 7.68 12.09
C ILE A 7 -0.74 9.15 11.93
N ILE A 8 -1.76 9.38 11.08
CA ILE A 8 -2.47 10.65 11.04
C ILE A 8 -3.56 10.65 12.12
N ALA A 9 -3.37 11.45 13.16
CA ALA A 9 -4.26 11.56 14.31
C ALA A 9 -4.53 13.01 14.69
N LEU A 10 -5.59 13.23 15.48
CA LEU A 10 -6.00 14.55 15.97
C LEU A 10 -5.71 14.67 17.46
N GLU A 11 -5.28 15.85 17.91
CA GLU A 11 -5.22 16.17 19.34
C GLU A 11 -6.63 16.55 19.82
N ARG A 12 -6.97 16.24 21.07
CA ARG A 12 -8.29 16.49 21.67
C ARG A 12 -8.81 17.91 21.43
N ASN A 13 -7.94 18.90 21.46
CA ASN A 13 -8.26 20.33 21.39
C ASN A 13 -8.05 20.93 20.00
N THR A 14 -7.79 20.11 18.97
CA THR A 14 -7.63 20.60 17.59
C THR A 14 -8.89 21.38 17.15
N PRO A 15 -8.76 22.64 16.71
CA PRO A 15 -9.89 23.45 16.25
C PRO A 15 -10.60 22.83 15.05
N LEU A 16 -11.92 23.04 14.95
CA LEU A 16 -12.76 22.47 13.89
C LEU A 16 -12.21 22.71 12.46
N GLU A 17 -11.71 23.91 12.19
CA GLU A 17 -11.16 24.26 10.88
C GLU A 17 -9.93 23.42 10.53
N GLU A 18 -9.07 23.14 11.51
CA GLU A 18 -7.88 22.30 11.34
C GLU A 18 -8.27 20.82 11.21
N VAL A 19 -9.30 20.37 11.95
CA VAL A 19 -9.88 19.03 11.76
C VAL A 19 -10.38 18.84 10.33
N PHE A 20 -11.14 19.80 9.79
CA PHE A 20 -11.63 19.73 8.41
C PHE A 20 -10.48 19.71 7.40
N ARG A 21 -9.47 20.56 7.60
CA ARG A 21 -8.29 20.62 6.74
C ARG A 21 -7.58 19.26 6.69
N LEU A 22 -7.28 18.69 7.85
CA LEU A 22 -6.59 17.40 7.93
C LEU A 22 -7.41 16.29 7.24
N VAL A 23 -8.72 16.27 7.45
CA VAL A 23 -9.62 15.27 6.85
C VAL A 23 -9.63 15.37 5.32
N LEU A 24 -9.65 16.59 4.78
CA LEU A 24 -9.65 16.83 3.34
C LEU A 24 -8.30 16.52 2.70
N GLU A 25 -7.20 16.88 3.37
CA GLU A 25 -5.84 16.64 2.87
C GLU A 25 -5.46 15.16 2.90
N SER A 26 -5.83 14.43 3.95
CA SER A 26 -5.47 13.02 4.09
C SER A 26 -6.42 12.07 3.34
N GLY A 27 -7.67 12.48 3.12
CA GLY A 27 -8.71 11.64 2.49
C GLY A 27 -9.14 10.43 3.33
N HIS A 28 -8.74 10.34 4.59
CA HIS A 28 -9.07 9.20 5.45
C HIS A 28 -10.49 9.29 6.01
N SER A 29 -11.10 8.13 6.25
CA SER A 29 -12.45 8.04 6.83
C SER A 29 -12.47 8.07 8.36
N ARG A 30 -11.33 7.77 9.01
CA ARG A 30 -11.22 7.53 10.45
C ARG A 30 -9.92 8.11 10.98
N PHE A 31 -10.00 8.79 12.12
CA PHE A 31 -8.87 9.46 12.75
C PHE A 31 -8.83 9.09 14.23
N PRO A 32 -7.74 8.48 14.72
CA PRO A 32 -7.49 8.38 16.15
C PRO A 32 -7.42 9.80 16.75
N VAL A 33 -8.00 9.95 17.93
CA VAL A 33 -7.92 11.20 18.70
C VAL A 33 -7.18 10.90 19.99
N TYR A 34 -6.16 11.71 20.28
CA TYR A 34 -5.29 11.53 21.44
C TYR A 34 -5.30 12.75 22.36
N GLU A 35 -4.89 12.55 23.61
CA GLU A 35 -4.70 13.63 24.57
C GLU A 35 -3.25 13.67 25.06
N GLY A 36 -2.57 14.79 24.82
CA GLY A 36 -1.18 15.03 25.22
C GLY A 36 -0.15 14.29 24.37
N THR A 37 -0.19 12.95 24.37
CA THR A 37 0.70 12.09 23.57
C THR A 37 -0.11 11.13 22.72
N ILE A 38 0.41 10.77 21.54
CA ILE A 38 -0.17 9.73 20.66
C ILE A 38 -0.29 8.36 21.36
N ASP A 39 0.44 8.13 22.44
CA ASP A 39 0.31 6.93 23.27
C ASP A 39 -1.02 6.87 24.03
N ASN A 40 -1.68 8.02 24.21
CA ASN A 40 -2.94 8.16 24.93
C ASN A 40 -4.09 8.43 23.94
N ILE A 41 -4.45 7.42 23.14
CA ILE A 41 -5.61 7.48 22.27
C ILE A 41 -6.90 7.43 23.12
N ILE A 42 -7.70 8.49 23.07
CA ILE A 42 -8.94 8.64 23.84
C ILE A 42 -10.19 8.29 23.04
N GLY A 43 -10.09 8.20 21.71
CA GLY A 43 -11.26 7.97 20.87
C GLY A 43 -10.97 7.87 19.39
N LEU A 44 -12.03 7.59 18.63
CA LEU A 44 -12.00 7.58 17.17
C LEU A 44 -13.01 8.58 16.60
N LEU A 45 -12.55 9.50 15.76
CA LEU A 45 -13.40 10.36 14.95
C LEU A 45 -13.67 9.70 13.59
N LEU A 46 -14.92 9.71 13.15
CA LEU A 46 -15.27 9.39 11.76
C LEU A 46 -15.45 10.70 10.98
N ALA A 47 -14.80 10.82 9.82
CA ALA A 47 -14.88 12.01 8.97
C ALA A 47 -16.33 12.42 8.67
N LYS A 48 -17.20 11.44 8.39
CA LYS A 48 -18.63 11.68 8.12
C LYS A 48 -19.38 12.36 9.27
N ASP A 49 -18.92 12.20 10.51
CA ASP A 49 -19.56 12.82 11.66
C ASP A 49 -19.34 14.34 11.67
N LEU A 50 -18.37 14.85 10.92
CA LEU A 50 -18.13 16.29 10.71
C LEU A 50 -19.16 16.97 9.81
N LEU A 51 -19.93 16.21 9.01
CA LEU A 51 -20.94 16.76 8.11
C LEU A 51 -21.99 17.61 8.84
N ARG A 52 -22.24 17.33 10.14
CA ARG A 52 -23.15 18.12 10.97
C ARG A 52 -22.67 19.54 11.26
N PHE A 53 -21.38 19.82 11.05
CA PHE A 53 -20.74 21.12 11.23
C PHE A 53 -20.42 21.83 9.90
N TRP A 54 -20.84 21.27 8.76
CA TRP A 54 -20.61 21.86 7.44
C TRP A 54 -21.30 23.22 7.25
N GLN A 55 -22.44 23.44 7.92
CA GLN A 55 -23.11 24.73 7.92
C GLN A 55 -22.78 25.51 9.19
N PRO A 56 -22.64 26.84 9.11
CA PRO A 56 -22.50 27.67 10.30
C PRO A 56 -23.77 27.55 11.14
N ARG A 57 -23.67 26.79 12.23
CA ARG A 57 -24.58 26.87 13.37
C ARG A 57 -23.74 27.30 14.57
N GLU A 58 -24.36 28.00 15.51
CA GLU A 58 -23.78 28.39 16.80
C GLU A 58 -23.42 27.20 17.71
N ALA A 59 -23.34 25.97 17.17
CA ALA A 59 -22.96 24.80 17.92
C ALA A 59 -21.48 24.92 18.29
N GLN A 60 -21.21 25.01 19.60
CA GLN A 60 -19.86 24.89 20.13
C GLN A 60 -19.30 23.54 19.69
N PHE A 61 -18.26 23.57 18.85
CA PHE A 61 -17.57 22.36 18.45
C PHE A 61 -16.87 21.75 19.66
N ASN A 62 -17.20 20.49 19.93
CA ASN A 62 -16.50 19.68 20.90
C ASN A 62 -16.19 18.32 20.25
N LEU A 63 -14.91 18.09 19.94
CA LEU A 63 -14.44 16.88 19.30
C LEU A 63 -14.76 15.63 20.13
N GLU A 64 -14.69 15.73 21.46
CA GLU A 64 -14.92 14.61 22.39
C GLU A 64 -16.32 14.02 22.27
N GLN A 65 -17.32 14.85 21.96
CA GLN A 65 -18.71 14.41 21.79
C GLN A 65 -18.92 13.59 20.51
N LEU A 66 -17.95 13.59 19.60
CA LEU A 66 -17.99 12.83 18.35
C LEU A 66 -17.21 11.51 18.43
N LEU A 67 -16.47 11.30 19.53
CA LEU A 67 -15.57 10.17 19.66
C LEU A 67 -16.35 8.87 19.84
N ARG A 68 -15.90 7.86 19.12
CA ARG A 68 -16.34 6.48 19.29
C ARG A 68 -15.32 5.69 20.09
N PRO A 69 -15.74 4.62 20.78
CA PRO A 69 -14.82 3.72 21.46
C PRO A 69 -13.78 3.14 20.50
N VAL A 70 -12.57 2.98 21.01
CA VAL A 70 -11.44 2.43 20.27
C VAL A 70 -11.25 0.97 20.67
N TYR A 71 -10.93 0.13 19.68
CA TYR A 71 -10.54 -1.25 19.94
C TYR A 71 -9.02 -1.35 20.03
N PHE A 72 -8.51 -1.70 21.21
CA PHE A 72 -7.08 -1.87 21.46
C PHE A 72 -6.71 -3.35 21.40
N ILE A 73 -5.58 -3.65 20.77
CA ILE A 73 -5.05 -5.01 20.66
C ILE A 73 -3.53 -5.04 20.90
N PRO A 74 -2.99 -6.10 21.52
CA PRO A 74 -1.54 -6.27 21.61
C PRO A 74 -0.95 -6.64 20.25
N GLU A 75 0.31 -6.26 20.01
CA GLU A 75 1.03 -6.62 18.78
C GLU A 75 1.13 -8.14 18.54
N SER A 76 1.10 -8.93 19.61
CA SER A 76 1.13 -10.40 19.55
C SER A 76 -0.18 -11.06 19.08
N LYS A 77 -1.25 -10.28 18.86
CA LYS A 77 -2.55 -10.82 18.44
C LYS A 77 -2.48 -11.35 17.01
N LYS A 78 -2.98 -12.57 16.80
CA LYS A 78 -3.05 -13.18 15.46
C LYS A 78 -4.01 -12.42 14.56
N ILE A 79 -3.60 -12.20 13.31
CA ILE A 79 -4.39 -11.53 12.26
C ILE A 79 -5.74 -12.23 12.05
N SER A 80 -5.80 -13.56 12.09
CA SER A 80 -7.06 -14.32 11.93
C SER A 80 -8.08 -14.02 13.04
N ASP A 81 -7.61 -13.84 14.26
CA ASP A 81 -8.46 -13.55 15.42
C ASP A 81 -8.87 -12.08 15.41
N LEU A 82 -7.96 -11.20 14.99
CA LEU A 82 -8.24 -9.78 14.80
C LEU A 82 -9.32 -9.55 13.73
N LEU A 83 -9.25 -10.23 12.58
CA LEU A 83 -10.27 -10.16 11.53
C LEU A 83 -11.67 -10.47 12.10
N ARG A 84 -11.77 -11.57 12.86
CA ARG A 84 -13.02 -11.99 13.49
C ARG A 84 -13.54 -10.92 14.44
N ASP A 85 -12.68 -10.37 15.28
CA ASP A 85 -13.05 -9.32 16.22
C ASP A 85 -13.55 -8.05 15.53
N LEU A 86 -12.87 -7.60 14.47
CA LEU A 86 -13.25 -6.40 13.71
C LEU A 86 -14.65 -6.59 13.10
N VAL A 87 -14.94 -7.77 12.54
CA VAL A 87 -16.25 -8.13 11.98
C VAL A 87 -17.32 -8.16 13.08
N GLU A 88 -17.08 -8.87 14.18
CA GLU A 88 -18.04 -9.02 15.28
C GLU A 88 -18.36 -7.67 15.96
N ARG A 89 -17.33 -6.84 16.16
CA ARG A 89 -17.45 -5.51 16.78
C ARG A 89 -17.95 -4.44 15.81
N LYS A 90 -18.07 -4.75 14.52
CA LYS A 90 -18.44 -3.81 13.45
C LYS A 90 -17.56 -2.56 13.44
N THR A 91 -16.26 -2.73 13.66
CA THR A 91 -15.25 -1.68 13.55
C THR A 91 -14.24 -2.05 12.46
N GLN A 92 -13.72 -1.05 11.76
CA GLN A 92 -12.75 -1.24 10.67
C GLN A 92 -11.33 -0.85 11.06
N ILE A 93 -11.10 -0.49 12.33
CA ILE A 93 -9.79 -0.05 12.80
C ILE A 93 -9.56 -0.54 14.24
N ALA A 94 -8.32 -0.91 14.52
CA ALA A 94 -7.82 -1.18 15.87
C ALA A 94 -6.49 -0.46 16.10
N ILE A 95 -6.26 -0.04 17.35
CA ILE A 95 -4.98 0.52 17.80
C ILE A 95 -4.14 -0.61 18.38
N VAL A 96 -2.90 -0.69 17.92
CA VAL A 96 -1.93 -1.70 18.35
C VAL A 96 -1.11 -1.12 19.50
N ILE A 97 -1.09 -1.84 20.62
CA ILE A 97 -0.29 -1.47 21.80
C ILE A 97 0.97 -2.33 21.91
N ASP A 98 2.07 -1.68 22.31
CA ASP A 98 3.34 -2.34 22.64
C ASP A 98 3.34 -2.97 24.04
N GLU A 99 4.44 -3.61 24.45
CA GLU A 99 4.52 -4.26 25.77
C GLU A 99 4.58 -3.28 26.94
N TYR A 100 4.84 -2.00 26.69
CA TYR A 100 4.89 -0.92 27.67
C TYR A 100 3.57 -0.15 27.78
N GLY A 101 2.57 -0.52 26.96
CA GLY A 101 1.26 0.14 26.90
C GLY A 101 1.24 1.40 26.03
N GLY A 102 2.30 1.67 25.28
CA GLY A 102 2.36 2.72 24.28
C GLY A 102 1.65 2.32 22.98
N THR A 103 1.42 3.29 22.10
CA THR A 103 0.85 3.00 20.78
C THR A 103 1.97 2.59 19.82
N ALA A 104 1.94 1.33 19.38
CA ALA A 104 2.86 0.79 18.38
C ALA A 104 2.45 1.19 16.96
N GLY A 105 1.14 1.24 16.71
CA GLY A 105 0.59 1.45 15.38
C GLY A 105 -0.93 1.38 15.35
N LEU A 106 -1.49 1.37 14.14
CA LEU A 106 -2.88 1.00 13.90
C LEU A 106 -2.97 -0.01 12.76
N ILE A 107 -4.05 -0.77 12.74
CA ILE A 107 -4.35 -1.72 11.69
C ILE A 107 -5.81 -1.60 11.30
N THR A 108 -6.07 -1.66 10.00
CA THR A 108 -7.41 -1.55 9.44
C THR A 108 -7.94 -2.92 9.00
N LEU A 109 -9.25 -3.03 8.82
CA LEU A 109 -9.85 -4.22 8.22
C LEU A 109 -9.36 -4.39 6.78
N GLU A 110 -9.20 -3.28 6.09
CA GLU A 110 -8.68 -3.19 4.73
C GLU A 110 -7.25 -3.74 4.64
N ASP A 111 -6.35 -3.38 5.56
CA ASP A 111 -4.99 -3.94 5.65
C ASP A 111 -5.03 -5.47 5.78
N ILE A 112 -5.94 -6.00 6.61
CA ILE A 112 -6.03 -7.45 6.84
C ILE A 112 -6.59 -8.17 5.61
N LEU A 113 -7.56 -7.56 4.93
CA LEU A 113 -8.12 -8.12 3.70
C LEU A 113 -7.08 -8.10 2.57
N GLU A 114 -6.28 -7.06 2.46
CA GLU A 114 -5.17 -6.97 1.51
C GLU A 114 -4.14 -8.08 1.72
N GLU A 115 -3.78 -8.40 2.97
CA GLU A 115 -2.85 -9.51 3.24
C GLU A 115 -3.42 -10.90 2.90
N ILE A 116 -4.75 -11.07 2.98
CA ILE A 116 -5.42 -12.36 2.71
C ILE A 116 -5.70 -12.53 1.22
N VAL A 117 -6.20 -11.49 0.56
CA VAL A 117 -6.69 -11.57 -0.82
C VAL A 117 -5.64 -11.07 -1.82
N GLY A 118 -4.64 -10.29 -1.38
CA GLY A 118 -3.83 -9.46 -2.27
C GLY A 118 -4.62 -8.23 -2.74
N GLU A 119 -4.11 -7.50 -3.74
CA GLU A 119 -4.92 -6.48 -4.42
C GLU A 119 -6.10 -7.18 -5.11
N ILE A 120 -7.32 -6.95 -4.61
CA ILE A 120 -8.55 -7.49 -5.20
C ILE A 120 -8.81 -6.69 -6.47
N TYR A 121 -8.57 -7.30 -7.63
CA TYR A 121 -8.94 -6.73 -8.92
C TYR A 121 -10.46 -6.58 -8.99
N ASP A 122 -10.93 -5.33 -9.13
CA ASP A 122 -12.35 -5.07 -9.39
C ASP A 122 -12.69 -5.48 -10.83
N GLU A 123 -13.88 -6.03 -11.07
CA GLU A 123 -14.40 -6.31 -12.43
C GLU A 123 -14.51 -5.01 -13.26
N TYR A 124 -14.47 -3.85 -12.60
CA TYR A 124 -14.52 -2.51 -13.18
C TYR A 124 -13.21 -1.74 -13.19
N ASP A 125 -12.09 -2.33 -12.75
CA ASP A 125 -10.78 -1.69 -12.85
C ASP A 125 -10.37 -1.58 -14.33
N ARG A 126 -10.50 -0.35 -14.85
CA ARG A 126 -10.02 0.00 -16.18
C ARG A 126 -8.49 0.01 -16.18
N HIS A 127 -7.92 -1.16 -16.44
CA HIS A 127 -6.67 -1.42 -17.15
C HIS A 127 -5.84 -0.15 -17.44
N GLU A 128 -5.01 0.27 -16.49
CA GLU A 128 -3.66 0.65 -16.89
C GLU A 128 -2.93 -0.69 -17.14
N PRO A 129 -2.46 -0.96 -18.37
CA PRO A 129 -1.76 -2.21 -18.65
C PRO A 129 -0.52 -2.25 -17.74
N ARG A 130 -0.42 -3.28 -16.89
CA ARG A 130 0.80 -3.55 -16.10
C ARG A 130 1.98 -3.97 -16.96
N LEU A 131 1.74 -4.13 -18.26
CA LEU A 131 2.67 -4.46 -19.30
C LEU A 131 2.36 -3.60 -20.53
N ILE A 132 3.28 -2.70 -20.89
CA ILE A 132 3.14 -1.78 -22.02
C ILE A 132 4.28 -2.05 -23.01
N PRO A 133 4.00 -2.73 -24.13
CA PRO A 133 4.99 -2.94 -25.19
C PRO A 133 5.48 -1.61 -25.76
N GLN A 134 6.76 -1.56 -26.09
CA GLN A 134 7.42 -0.43 -26.74
C GLN A 134 7.72 -0.77 -28.20
N GLU A 135 7.91 0.24 -29.03
CA GLU A 135 8.21 0.06 -30.46
C GLU A 135 9.53 -0.68 -30.72
N ASP A 136 10.48 -0.63 -29.78
CA ASP A 136 11.80 -1.28 -29.89
C ASP A 136 11.81 -2.76 -29.43
N GLY A 137 10.62 -3.32 -29.14
CA GLY A 137 10.48 -4.69 -28.64
C GLY A 137 10.81 -4.84 -27.15
N SER A 138 11.13 -3.75 -26.46
CA SER A 138 11.15 -3.72 -25.00
C SER A 138 9.74 -3.54 -24.45
N VAL A 139 9.58 -3.73 -23.14
CA VAL A 139 8.30 -3.66 -22.47
C VAL A 139 8.48 -2.92 -21.16
N MET A 140 7.62 -1.92 -20.90
CA MET A 140 7.53 -1.29 -19.59
C MET A 140 6.56 -2.08 -18.73
N VAL A 141 6.97 -2.47 -17.52
CA VAL A 141 6.10 -3.22 -16.60
C VAL A 141 6.01 -2.55 -15.23
N ASP A 142 4.84 -2.66 -14.61
CA ASP A 142 4.69 -2.42 -13.18
C ASP A 142 5.47 -3.53 -12.43
N ALA A 143 6.28 -3.15 -11.45
CA ALA A 143 7.05 -4.11 -10.64
C ALA A 143 6.17 -5.10 -9.86
N ARG A 144 4.86 -4.86 -9.76
CA ARG A 144 3.84 -5.76 -9.18
C ARG A 144 3.35 -6.83 -10.16
N LEU A 145 3.68 -6.73 -11.46
CA LEU A 145 3.37 -7.76 -12.45
C LEU A 145 3.88 -9.12 -11.96
N ASP A 146 3.09 -10.18 -12.16
CA ASP A 146 3.49 -11.55 -11.83
C ASP A 146 4.69 -11.96 -12.70
N VAL A 147 5.67 -12.64 -12.12
CA VAL A 147 6.84 -13.09 -12.88
C VAL A 147 6.45 -14.12 -13.94
N GLU A 148 5.49 -14.98 -13.68
CA GLU A 148 4.98 -15.93 -14.66
C GLU A 148 4.42 -15.19 -15.88
N GLU A 149 3.59 -14.16 -15.66
CA GLU A 149 3.01 -13.36 -16.74
C GLU A 149 4.09 -12.66 -17.59
N LEU A 150 5.11 -12.09 -16.94
CA LEU A 150 6.25 -11.50 -17.64
C LEU A 150 6.99 -12.55 -18.49
N MET A 151 7.24 -13.73 -17.93
CA MET A 151 8.02 -14.78 -18.59
C MET A 151 7.23 -15.42 -19.73
N GLU A 152 5.93 -15.65 -19.55
CA GLU A 152 5.01 -16.08 -20.61
C GLU A 152 4.98 -15.09 -21.78
N TYR A 153 4.95 -13.77 -21.51
CA TYR A 153 4.98 -12.74 -22.56
C TYR A 153 6.22 -12.86 -23.46
N PHE A 154 7.38 -13.16 -22.86
CA PHE A 154 8.65 -13.32 -23.59
C PHE A 154 8.94 -14.75 -24.04
N ASP A 155 8.02 -15.70 -23.83
CA ASP A 155 8.21 -17.13 -24.08
C ASP A 155 9.48 -17.65 -23.40
N ARG A 156 9.57 -17.43 -22.09
CA ARG A 156 10.66 -17.84 -21.22
C ARG A 156 10.14 -18.65 -20.03
N PRO A 157 10.92 -19.59 -19.49
CA PRO A 157 10.53 -20.31 -18.28
C PRO A 157 10.62 -19.38 -17.06
N ARG A 158 9.71 -19.57 -16.09
CA ARG A 158 9.82 -18.92 -14.78
C ARG A 158 11.12 -19.34 -14.08
N PRO A 159 11.93 -18.39 -13.57
CA PRO A 159 13.11 -18.74 -12.79
C PRO A 159 12.73 -19.35 -11.44
N GLU A 160 13.56 -20.26 -10.94
CA GLU A 160 13.38 -20.83 -9.60
C GLU A 160 13.68 -19.79 -8.51
N GLY A 161 12.80 -19.69 -7.51
CA GLY A 161 13.04 -18.85 -6.34
C GLY A 161 11.77 -18.58 -5.53
N LYS A 162 11.94 -17.80 -4.46
CA LYS A 162 10.84 -17.36 -3.58
C LYS A 162 10.49 -15.91 -3.88
N PHE A 163 9.76 -15.70 -4.96
CA PHE A 163 9.23 -14.41 -5.39
C PHE A 163 7.98 -14.65 -6.24
N GLU A 164 7.07 -13.68 -6.25
CA GLU A 164 5.86 -13.73 -7.07
C GLU A 164 5.84 -12.63 -8.14
N SER A 165 6.38 -11.44 -7.83
CA SER A 165 6.37 -10.29 -8.74
C SER A 165 7.74 -9.94 -9.32
N VAL A 166 7.75 -9.16 -10.41
CA VAL A 166 8.98 -8.66 -11.05
C VAL A 166 9.87 -7.89 -10.05
N GLY A 167 9.27 -7.09 -9.17
CA GLY A 167 9.98 -6.42 -8.07
C GLY A 167 10.56 -7.41 -7.05
N GLY A 168 9.82 -8.47 -6.74
CA GLY A 168 10.31 -9.57 -5.90
C GLY A 168 11.50 -10.30 -6.53
N LEU A 169 11.44 -10.57 -7.83
CA LEU A 169 12.55 -11.14 -8.60
C LEU A 169 13.78 -10.22 -8.56
N LEU A 170 13.60 -8.90 -8.75
CA LEU A 170 14.70 -7.93 -8.66
C LEU A 170 15.35 -7.93 -7.28
N ILE A 171 14.56 -7.93 -6.20
CA ILE A 171 15.07 -8.04 -4.82
C ILE A 171 15.84 -9.35 -4.64
N HIS A 172 15.30 -10.45 -5.14
CA HIS A 172 15.92 -11.77 -5.03
C HIS A 172 17.30 -11.80 -5.72
N LEU A 173 17.41 -11.24 -6.92
CA LEU A 173 18.65 -11.22 -7.69
C LEU A 173 19.67 -10.20 -7.17
N LEU A 174 19.22 -9.02 -6.73
CA LEU A 174 20.10 -7.95 -6.24
C LEU A 174 20.50 -8.14 -4.77
N GLY A 175 19.73 -8.91 -4.00
CA GLY A 175 19.91 -9.07 -2.55
C GLY A 175 19.61 -7.81 -1.73
N ARG A 176 19.00 -6.79 -2.34
CA ARG A 176 18.64 -5.50 -1.72
C ARG A 176 17.44 -4.88 -2.41
N VAL A 177 16.87 -3.82 -1.80
CA VAL A 177 15.83 -3.00 -2.44
C VAL A 177 16.39 -2.39 -3.74
N PRO A 178 15.72 -2.57 -4.91
CA PRO A 178 16.21 -2.06 -6.17
C PRO A 178 16.15 -0.53 -6.23
N GLN A 179 17.15 0.09 -6.83
CA GLN A 179 17.24 1.52 -7.07
C GLN A 179 17.08 1.83 -8.56
N VAL A 180 16.71 3.07 -8.87
CA VAL A 180 16.60 3.54 -10.26
C VAL A 180 17.93 3.31 -10.99
N ASN A 181 17.85 2.74 -12.19
CA ASN A 181 18.96 2.29 -13.04
C ASN A 181 19.69 1.02 -12.59
N ASP A 182 19.27 0.35 -11.51
CA ASP A 182 19.70 -1.03 -11.30
C ASP A 182 19.26 -1.90 -12.47
N SER A 183 20.14 -2.80 -12.91
CA SER A 183 19.88 -3.73 -14.02
C SER A 183 20.30 -5.15 -13.64
N VAL A 184 19.48 -6.13 -14.03
CA VAL A 184 19.78 -7.56 -13.91
C VAL A 184 19.47 -8.25 -15.22
N VAL A 185 20.17 -9.35 -15.49
CA VAL A 185 19.95 -10.16 -16.69
C VAL A 185 19.48 -11.55 -16.29
N ILE A 186 18.39 -12.01 -16.92
CA ILE A 186 17.84 -13.35 -16.71
C ILE A 186 17.20 -13.87 -18.00
N HIS A 187 17.51 -15.11 -18.40
CA HIS A 187 16.94 -15.75 -19.60
C HIS A 187 16.94 -14.89 -20.87
N ASP A 188 18.07 -14.20 -21.12
CA ASP A 188 18.27 -13.24 -22.23
C ASP A 188 17.37 -12.00 -22.19
N LEU A 189 16.84 -11.67 -21.02
CA LEU A 189 16.12 -10.44 -20.74
C LEU A 189 16.94 -9.55 -19.80
N GLU A 190 17.13 -8.30 -20.18
CA GLU A 190 17.65 -7.25 -19.31
C GLU A 190 16.49 -6.52 -18.64
N LEU A 191 16.42 -6.55 -17.32
CA LEU A 191 15.42 -5.85 -16.51
C LEU A 191 16.10 -4.64 -15.88
N THR A 192 15.71 -3.43 -16.30
CA THR A 192 16.23 -2.16 -15.78
C THR A 192 15.18 -1.41 -14.99
N VAL A 193 15.45 -1.06 -13.74
CA VAL A 193 14.54 -0.26 -12.91
C VAL A 193 14.47 1.18 -13.44
N LYS A 194 13.27 1.65 -13.76
CA LYS A 194 13.01 3.02 -14.23
C LYS A 194 12.45 3.93 -13.15
N ALA A 195 11.68 3.37 -12.22
CA ALA A 195 11.17 4.08 -11.05
C ALA A 195 11.23 3.17 -9.81
N ALA A 196 11.57 3.74 -8.66
CA ALA A 196 11.60 3.05 -7.37
C ALA A 196 11.30 4.06 -6.23
N ASP A 197 10.84 3.54 -5.09
CA ASP A 197 10.80 4.25 -3.81
C ASP A 197 11.75 3.58 -2.79
N GLU A 198 11.72 4.03 -1.52
CA GLU A 198 12.60 3.51 -0.47
C GLU A 198 12.35 2.03 -0.13
N ARG A 199 11.20 1.47 -0.53
CA ARG A 199 10.76 0.12 -0.16
C ARG A 199 10.79 -0.84 -1.36
N ARG A 200 10.58 -0.36 -2.59
CA ARG A 200 10.43 -1.22 -3.78
C ARG A 200 10.70 -0.53 -5.11
N ALA A 201 10.91 -1.33 -6.16
CA ALA A 201 10.76 -0.89 -7.55
C ALA A 201 9.27 -0.62 -7.86
N LYS A 202 9.01 0.31 -8.78
CA LYS A 202 7.68 0.66 -9.29
C LYS A 202 7.55 0.34 -10.78
N GLU A 203 8.52 0.76 -11.58
CA GLU A 203 8.51 0.56 -13.03
C GLU A 203 9.82 -0.10 -13.47
N VAL A 204 9.72 -1.10 -14.34
CA VAL A 204 10.84 -1.87 -14.85
C VAL A 204 10.75 -1.93 -16.37
N LEU A 205 11.82 -1.55 -17.05
CA LEU A 205 11.96 -1.75 -18.49
C LEU A 205 12.61 -3.11 -18.72
N VAL A 206 11.93 -3.98 -19.46
CA VAL A 206 12.42 -5.32 -19.81
C VAL A 206 12.78 -5.35 -21.29
N ARG A 207 14.02 -5.70 -21.63
CA ARG A 207 14.52 -5.74 -23.00
C ARG A 207 15.11 -7.11 -23.34
N PRO A 208 14.71 -7.74 -24.46
CA PRO A 208 15.43 -8.89 -25.00
C PRO A 208 16.86 -8.52 -25.43
N LEU A 209 17.85 -9.28 -24.99
CA LEU A 209 19.25 -9.11 -25.39
C LEU A 209 19.55 -9.66 -26.79
N THR A 210 18.65 -10.48 -27.34
CA THR A 210 18.75 -11.03 -28.69
C THR A 210 17.67 -10.40 -29.57
N LEU A 211 18.07 -9.66 -30.61
CA LEU A 211 17.15 -9.10 -31.62
C LEU A 211 16.33 -10.23 -32.27
N PRO A 212 15.03 -10.03 -32.55
CA PRO A 212 14.25 -10.98 -33.35
C PRO A 212 14.90 -11.16 -34.72
N GLU A 213 15.04 -12.42 -35.18
CA GLU A 213 15.71 -12.81 -36.43
C GLU A 213 15.07 -12.27 -37.73
N SER A 214 14.01 -11.44 -37.65
CA SER A 214 13.25 -10.97 -38.82
C SER A 214 13.93 -9.88 -39.67
N SER A 215 15.18 -9.51 -39.38
CA SER A 215 15.94 -8.49 -40.11
C SER A 215 17.22 -9.00 -40.78
N ARG A 216 17.39 -10.32 -40.91
CA ARG A 216 18.38 -10.88 -41.85
C ARG A 216 17.75 -10.94 -43.25
N GLU A 217 17.80 -9.83 -43.98
CA GLU A 217 17.68 -9.88 -45.44
C GLU A 217 18.75 -10.85 -45.98
N PRO A 218 18.38 -11.82 -46.85
CA PRO A 218 19.37 -12.64 -47.51
C PRO A 218 20.17 -11.75 -48.46
N THR A 219 21.42 -11.46 -48.09
CA THR A 219 22.38 -10.83 -48.98
C THR A 219 22.93 -11.91 -49.91
N GLY A 220 22.56 -11.84 -51.19
CA GLY A 220 23.33 -12.42 -52.32
C GLY A 220 23.13 -13.89 -52.61
#